data_AF-A0A2K1XPL3-F1
#
_entry.id   AF-A0A2K1XPL3-F1
#
_cell.length_a   1.000
_cell.length_b   1.000
_cell.length_c   1.000
_cell.angle_alpha   90.00
_cell.angle_beta   90.00
_cell.angle_gamma   90.00
#
_symmetry.space_group_name_H-M   'P 1'
#
loop_
_entity.id
_entity.type
_entity.pdbx_description
1 polymer ?
#
loop_
_entity_poly.entity_id
_entity_poly.type
_entity_poly.pdbx_seq_one_letter_code
_entity_poly.pdbx_strand_id
1 'polypeptide(L)'
;MSLVILSFCMLWLLVAVSKTNADEAAGDHCPLARHIMGNIGGVIDYRSRVGKEQKVAMEMAVEDFARSSCSKQLVLQLEDSRGDSARAASSSKAYLPRSLTT
;
A
#
# COMPACT_ATOMS: atom_id res chain seq x y z
N MET A 1 20.83 -35.12 -44.25
CA MET A 1 20.93 -33.67 -44.51
C MET A 1 19.65 -32.93 -44.14
N SER A 2 18.47 -33.39 -44.57
CA SER A 2 17.18 -32.72 -44.32
C SER A 2 16.77 -32.66 -42.83
N LEU A 3 17.00 -33.71 -42.04
CA LEU A 3 16.64 -33.72 -40.61
C LEU A 3 17.50 -32.74 -39.77
N VAL A 4 18.76 -32.56 -40.18
CA VAL A 4 19.72 -31.67 -39.51
C VAL A 4 19.31 -30.21 -39.73
N ILE A 5 18.88 -29.88 -40.95
CA ILE A 5 18.39 -28.54 -41.32
C ILE A 5 17.11 -28.19 -40.56
N LEU A 6 16.17 -29.14 -40.42
CA LEU A 6 14.94 -28.93 -39.64
C LEU A 6 15.23 -28.66 -38.16
N SER A 7 16.18 -29.39 -37.57
CA SER A 7 16.62 -29.16 -36.18
C SER A 7 17.20 -27.75 -35.99
N PHE A 8 18.07 -27.32 -36.90
CA PHE A 8 18.63 -25.96 -36.86
C PHE A 8 17.56 -24.87 -37.05
N CYS A 9 16.58 -25.08 -37.94
CA CYS A 9 15.45 -24.17 -38.11
C CYS A 9 14.61 -24.02 -36.84
N MET A 10 14.30 -25.12 -36.15
CA MET A 10 13.52 -25.07 -34.91
C MET A 10 14.28 -24.38 -33.79
N LEU A 11 15.60 -24.59 -33.69
CA LEU A 11 16.44 -23.89 -32.71
C LEU A 11 16.47 -22.37 -32.97
N TRP A 12 16.55 -21.96 -34.24
CA TRP A 12 16.48 -20.55 -34.64
C TRP A 12 15.12 -19.91 -34.33
N LEU A 13 14.02 -20.63 -34.57
CA LEU A 13 12.67 -20.19 -34.23
C LEU A 13 12.49 -20.03 -32.71
N LEU A 14 13.05 -20.94 -31.91
CA LEU A 14 13.03 -20.83 -30.46
C LEU A 14 13.77 -19.58 -29.97
N VAL A 15 14.95 -19.29 -30.54
CA VAL A 15 15.71 -18.07 -30.20
C VAL A 15 15.00 -16.79 -30.66
N ALA A 16 14.32 -16.81 -31.81
CA ALA A 16 13.54 -15.67 -32.30
C ALA A 16 12.29 -15.40 -31.44
N VAL A 17 11.63 -16.44 -30.95
CA VAL A 17 10.45 -16.35 -30.06
C VAL A 17 10.84 -15.94 -28.64
N SER A 18 12.08 -16.21 -28.21
CA SER A 18 12.57 -15.90 -26.86
C SER A 18 12.88 -14.42 -26.63
N LYS A 19 12.65 -13.55 -27.64
CA LYS A 19 12.78 -12.10 -27.46
C LYS A 19 11.56 -11.59 -26.70
N THR A 20 11.59 -11.71 -25.38
CA THR A 20 10.77 -10.88 -24.52
C THR A 20 11.30 -9.46 -24.65
N ASN A 21 10.51 -8.58 -25.24
CA ASN A 21 10.73 -7.15 -25.04
C ASN A 21 10.42 -6.93 -23.55
N ALA A 22 11.47 -6.91 -22.72
CA ALA A 22 11.38 -6.21 -21.46
C ALA A 22 11.21 -4.74 -21.85
N ASP A 23 9.96 -4.36 -22.08
CA ASP A 23 9.57 -2.98 -22.17
C ASP A 23 9.74 -2.45 -20.76
N GLU A 24 10.94 -1.93 -20.48
CA GLU A 24 11.21 -1.00 -19.40
C GLU A 24 10.44 0.28 -19.73
N ALA A 25 9.11 0.18 -19.68
CA ALA A 25 8.22 1.31 -19.62
C ALA A 25 8.40 1.90 -18.22
N ALA A 26 9.47 2.67 -18.04
CA ALA A 26 9.51 3.81 -17.15
C ALA A 26 8.51 4.86 -17.66
N GLY A 27 7.23 4.47 -17.72
CA GLY A 27 6.10 5.30 -18.02
C GLY A 27 5.31 5.44 -16.74
N ASP A 28 5.29 6.65 -16.21
CA ASP A 28 4.42 7.15 -15.14
C ASP A 28 2.95 7.04 -15.55
N HIS A 29 2.47 5.80 -15.71
CA HIS A 29 1.09 5.50 -16.05
C HIS A 29 0.39 5.12 -14.77
N CYS A 30 0.13 6.11 -13.93
CA CYS A 30 -0.97 6.01 -13.01
C CYS A 30 -2.25 5.92 -13.84
N PRO A 31 -2.93 4.75 -13.89
CA PRO A 31 -4.23 4.70 -14.52
C PRO A 31 -5.11 5.74 -13.81
N LEU A 32 -6.07 6.31 -14.53
CA LEU A 32 -7.14 7.21 -14.07
C LEU A 32 -8.04 6.49 -13.02
N ALA A 33 -7.40 5.99 -11.98
CA ALA A 33 -7.97 5.24 -10.91
C ALA A 33 -8.65 6.26 -10.01
N ARG A 34 -9.95 6.03 -9.83
CA ARG A 34 -10.82 6.78 -8.94
C ARG A 34 -10.06 7.08 -7.65
N HIS A 35 -9.99 8.34 -7.25
CA HIS A 35 -9.30 8.72 -6.02
C HIS A 35 -10.01 8.05 -4.83
N ILE A 36 -9.44 6.97 -4.31
CA ILE A 36 -10.01 6.22 -3.18
C ILE A 36 -9.38 6.81 -1.92
N MET A 37 -10.19 7.51 -1.15
CA MET A 37 -9.80 8.03 0.16
C MET A 37 -10.15 6.99 1.23
N GLY A 38 -9.14 6.45 1.89
CA GLY A 38 -9.31 5.60 3.07
C GLY A 38 -9.03 6.41 4.33
N ASN A 39 -9.77 6.14 5.41
CA ASN A 39 -9.47 6.67 6.73
C ASN A 39 -9.06 5.53 7.66
N ILE A 40 -7.96 5.72 8.38
CA ILE A 40 -7.55 4.85 9.49
C ILE A 40 -7.48 5.68 10.77
N GLY A 41 -8.02 5.11 11.84
CA GLY A 41 -8.04 5.69 13.18
C GLY A 41 -7.15 4.90 14.13
N GLY A 42 -6.59 5.55 15.14
CA GLY A 42 -5.85 4.90 16.22
C GLY A 42 -5.89 5.71 17.50
N VAL A 43 -5.79 5.04 18.64
CA VAL A 43 -5.60 5.69 19.94
C VAL A 43 -4.27 5.21 20.51
N ILE A 44 -3.38 6.14 20.83
CA ILE A 44 -2.00 5.88 21.25
C ILE A 44 -1.69 6.73 22.48
N ASP A 45 -0.87 6.23 23.41
CA ASP A 45 -0.36 7.05 24.51
C ASP A 45 0.85 7.88 24.08
N TYR A 46 0.66 9.17 23.79
CA TYR A 46 1.75 10.04 23.34
C TYR A 46 2.76 10.38 24.44
N ARG A 47 2.45 10.07 25.72
CA ARG A 47 3.38 10.30 26.84
C ARG A 47 4.40 9.19 26.95
N SER A 48 4.05 7.99 26.54
CA SER A 48 4.97 6.85 26.51
C SER A 48 5.98 6.96 25.38
N ARG A 49 7.17 6.38 25.58
CA ARG A 49 8.16 6.23 24.52
C ARG A 49 7.60 5.40 23.36
N VAL A 50 6.98 4.27 23.69
CA VAL A 50 6.40 3.33 22.70
C VAL A 50 5.34 4.02 21.84
N GLY A 51 4.46 4.83 22.43
CA GLY A 51 3.42 5.52 21.66
C GLY A 51 3.96 6.59 20.71
N LYS A 52 5.06 7.27 21.06
CA LYS A 52 5.75 8.18 20.14
C LYS A 52 6.35 7.42 18.96
N GLU A 53 7.00 6.29 19.22
CA GLU A 53 7.57 5.42 18.18
C GLU A 53 6.47 4.87 17.26
N GLN A 54 5.34 4.44 17.82
CA GLN A 54 4.16 3.99 17.06
C GLN A 54 3.59 5.08 16.16
N LYS A 55 3.41 6.31 16.68
CA LYS A 55 2.92 7.44 15.89
C LYS A 55 3.80 7.69 14.66
N VAL A 56 5.11 7.79 14.86
CA VAL A 56 6.05 8.06 13.77
C VAL A 56 6.07 6.91 12.76
N ALA A 57 6.03 5.65 13.22
CA ALA A 57 5.96 4.49 12.32
C ALA A 57 4.70 4.51 11.45
N MET A 58 3.53 4.87 12.00
CA MET A 58 2.29 4.98 11.25
C MET A 58 2.33 6.14 10.24
N GLU A 59 2.87 7.29 10.63
CA GLU A 59 3.03 8.45 9.73
C GLU A 59 3.94 8.11 8.54
N MET A 60 5.08 7.45 8.79
CA MET A 60 5.98 6.98 7.72
C MET A 60 5.31 5.94 6.81
N ALA A 61 4.54 5.01 7.38
CA ALA A 61 3.83 3.99 6.59
C ALA A 61 2.76 4.61 5.67
N VAL A 62 2.05 5.65 6.13
CA VAL A 62 1.07 6.39 5.32
C VAL A 62 1.76 7.14 4.19
N GLU A 63 2.91 7.76 4.47
CA GLU A 63 3.70 8.45 3.46
C GLU A 63 4.24 7.48 2.39
N ASP A 64 4.77 6.33 2.81
CA ASP A 64 5.23 5.28 1.91
C ASP A 64 4.09 4.67 1.07
N PHE A 65 2.92 4.48 1.67
CA PHE A 65 1.71 4.06 0.96
C PHE A 65 1.27 5.10 -0.08
N ALA A 66 1.31 6.39 0.26
CA ALA A 66 0.96 7.46 -0.66
C ALA A 66 1.91 7.52 -1.87
N ARG A 67 3.22 7.29 -1.66
CA ARG A 67 4.22 7.25 -2.74
C ARG A 67 4.06 6.04 -3.66
N SER A 68 3.65 4.90 -3.12
CA SER A 68 3.48 3.64 -3.87
C SER A 68 2.11 3.52 -4.54
N SER A 69 1.20 4.47 -4.32
CA SER A 69 -0.16 4.41 -4.85
C SER A 69 -0.49 5.61 -5.74
N CYS A 70 -1.01 5.29 -6.91
CA CYS A 70 -1.39 6.27 -7.93
C CYS A 70 -2.67 7.08 -7.67
N SER A 71 -3.49 6.65 -6.70
CA SER A 71 -4.85 7.17 -6.51
C SER A 71 -5.43 6.89 -5.13
N LYS A 72 -4.62 6.41 -4.18
CA LYS A 72 -5.11 6.05 -2.85
C LYS A 72 -4.53 7.04 -1.83
N GLN A 73 -5.39 7.88 -1.29
CA GLN A 73 -5.02 8.73 -0.17
C GLN A 73 -5.49 8.06 1.12
N LEU A 74 -4.57 7.90 2.06
CA LEU A 74 -4.89 7.38 3.39
C LEU A 74 -4.80 8.53 4.39
N VAL A 75 -5.90 8.84 5.07
CA VAL A 75 -5.92 9.81 6.16
C VAL A 75 -5.78 9.08 7.48
N LEU A 76 -4.73 9.44 8.21
CA LEU A 76 -4.45 8.94 9.54
C LEU A 76 -5.02 9.89 10.60
N GLN A 77 -5.90 9.37 11.45
CA GLN A 77 -6.46 10.09 12.60
C GLN A 77 -5.97 9.41 13.88
N LEU A 78 -5.25 10.14 14.73
CA LEU A 78 -4.70 9.60 15.96
C LEU A 78 -5.14 10.42 17.18
N GLU A 79 -5.61 9.71 18.20
CA GLU A 79 -6.04 10.27 19.48
C GLU A 79 -5.06 9.90 20.60
N ASP A 80 -4.81 10.85 21.51
CA ASP A 80 -3.91 10.64 22.65
C ASP A 80 -4.66 10.07 23.86
N SER A 81 -4.31 8.86 24.29
CA SER A 81 -4.88 8.28 25.51
C SER A 81 -4.31 8.89 26.80
N ARG A 82 -3.09 9.46 26.77
CA ARG A 82 -2.31 9.86 27.97
C ARG A 82 -2.15 8.74 29.00
N GLY A 83 -2.18 7.48 28.57
CA GLY A 83 -2.13 6.33 29.47
C GLY A 83 -3.43 6.09 30.25
N ASP A 84 -4.53 6.77 29.90
CA ASP A 84 -5.83 6.62 30.54
C ASP A 84 -6.74 5.69 29.72
N SER A 85 -7.13 4.57 30.32
CA SER A 85 -7.95 3.54 29.67
C SER A 85 -9.38 4.02 29.36
N ALA A 86 -9.98 4.86 30.21
CA ALA A 86 -11.31 5.39 29.99
C ALA A 86 -11.30 6.40 28.83
N ARG A 87 -10.27 7.24 28.76
CA ARG A 87 -10.04 8.14 27.63
C ARG A 87 -9.84 7.36 26.35
N ALA A 88 -9.02 6.31 26.36
CA ALA A 88 -8.80 5.48 25.19
C ALA A 88 -10.10 4.85 24.65
N ALA A 89 -10.95 4.33 25.56
CA ALA A 89 -12.25 3.76 25.22
C ALA A 89 -13.26 4.81 24.75
N SER A 90 -13.18 6.05 25.24
CA SER A 90 -14.05 7.13 24.79
C SER A 90 -13.66 7.70 23.42
N SER A 91 -12.35 7.81 23.14
CA SER A 91 -11.82 8.27 21.85
C SER A 91 -12.11 7.28 20.73
N SER A 92 -12.19 5.98 21.02
CA SER A 92 -12.52 4.96 20.02
C SER A 92 -13.97 5.02 19.54
N LYS A 93 -14.89 5.63 20.29
CA LYS A 93 -16.28 5.84 19.85
C LYS A 93 -16.38 6.77 18.64
N ALA A 94 -15.43 7.66 18.44
CA ALA A 94 -15.38 8.54 17.26
C ALA A 94 -15.12 7.76 15.96
N TYR A 95 -14.61 6.53 16.04
CA TYR A 95 -14.24 5.69 14.91
C TYR A 95 -15.20 4.52 14.66
N LEU A 96 -16.25 4.35 15.48
CA LEU A 96 -17.26 3.30 15.27
C LEU A 96 -18.31 3.75 14.24
N PRO A 97 -18.73 2.86 13.32
CA PRO A 97 -19.84 3.16 12.43
C PRO A 97 -21.12 3.39 13.26
N ARG A 98 -21.88 4.44 12.92
CA ARG A 98 -23.14 4.88 13.57
C ARG A 98 -24.22 3.80 13.76
N SER A 99 -24.05 2.61 13.19
CA SER A 99 -24.97 1.46 13.29
C SER A 99 -25.04 0.83 14.70
N LEU A 100 -24.04 1.04 15.57
CA LEU A 100 -23.93 0.37 16.87
C LEU A 100 -24.31 1.26 18.08
N THR A 101 -24.87 2.44 17.84
CA THR A 101 -25.35 3.35 18.90
C THR A 101 -26.87 3.54 18.79
N THR A 102 -27.63 2.47 19.02
CA THR A 102 -29.07 2.54 19.29
C THR A 102 -29.43 1.51 20.34
#